data_AF-A0A1N7J5K2-F1
#
_entry.id   AF-A0A1N7J5K2-F1
#
_cell.length_a   1.000
_cell.length_b   1.000
_cell.length_c   1.000
_cell.angle_alpha   90.00
_cell.angle_beta   90.00
_cell.angle_gamma   90.00
#
_symmetry.space_group_name_H-M   'P 1'
#
loop_
_entity.id
_entity.type
_entity.pdbx_description
1 polymer ?
#
loop_
_entity_poly.entity_id
_entity_poly.type
_entity_poly.pdbx_seq_one_letter_code
_entity_poly.pdbx_strand_id
1 'polypeptide(L)'
;MGMSISVSEKIRAIRDSEGMGRKAFADKLGISQRTLESIENKGTDPSSSILKAICKGYPAYTFWLTLDTVNPEIGQISPELKETASEYGKTGTDTE
;
A
#
# COMPACT_ATOMS: atom_id res chain seq x y z
N MET A 1 15.89 14.24 -11.56
CA MET A 1 14.43 14.32 -11.48
C MET A 1 13.98 13.03 -10.82
N GLY A 2 13.65 13.05 -9.53
CA GLY A 2 13.28 11.82 -8.81
C GLY A 2 12.02 11.24 -9.45
N MET A 3 12.04 9.94 -9.78
CA MET A 3 10.85 9.23 -10.27
C MET A 3 9.76 9.35 -9.20
N SER A 4 8.71 10.10 -9.51
CA SER A 4 7.46 10.09 -8.75
C SER A 4 6.72 8.81 -9.13
N ILE A 5 6.44 7.97 -8.14
CA ILE A 5 5.63 6.75 -8.33
C ILE A 5 4.18 7.16 -8.53
N SER A 6 3.53 6.57 -9.53
CA SER A 6 2.12 6.80 -9.80
C SER A 6 1.23 6.24 -8.68
N VAL A 7 0.01 6.76 -8.55
CA VAL A 7 -0.99 6.23 -7.60
C VAL A 7 -1.24 4.73 -7.85
N SER A 8 -1.26 4.31 -9.11
CA SER A 8 -1.42 2.90 -9.49
C SER A 8 -0.27 2.01 -8.97
N GLU A 9 0.97 2.48 -9.05
CA GLU A 9 2.13 1.80 -8.48
C GLU A 9 2.07 1.78 -6.94
N LYS A 10 1.62 2.87 -6.31
CA LYS A 10 1.41 2.91 -4.86
C LYS A 10 0.39 1.87 -4.39
N ILE A 11 -0.72 1.72 -5.11
CA ILE A 11 -1.74 0.71 -4.80
C ILE A 11 -1.16 -0.70 -4.87
N ARG A 12 -0.34 -0.97 -5.88
CA ARG A 12 0.37 -2.24 -6.01
C ARG A 12 1.33 -2.47 -4.84
N ALA A 13 2.13 -1.47 -4.47
CA ALA A 13 3.08 -1.57 -3.36
C ALA A 13 2.38 -1.84 -2.01
N ILE A 14 1.22 -1.19 -1.76
CA ILE A 14 0.38 -1.50 -0.59
C ILE A 14 -0.02 -2.97 -0.61
N ARG A 15 -0.56 -3.47 -1.73
CA ARG A 15 -0.97 -4.88 -1.83
C ARG A 15 0.19 -5.85 -1.60
N ASP A 16 1.34 -5.58 -2.21
CA ASP A 16 2.53 -6.44 -2.14
C ASP A 16 3.10 -6.46 -0.70
N SER A 17 3.19 -5.31 -0.01
CA SER A 17 3.64 -5.23 1.40
C SER A 17 2.66 -5.85 2.41
N GLU A 18 1.39 -6.00 2.04
CA GLU A 18 0.39 -6.77 2.80
C GLU A 18 0.43 -8.27 2.49
N GLY A 19 1.31 -8.71 1.58
CA GLY A 19 1.41 -10.11 1.17
C GLY A 19 0.14 -10.63 0.49
N MET A 20 -0.67 -9.75 -0.09
CA MET A 20 -1.98 -10.10 -0.63
C MET A 20 -1.95 -10.40 -2.13
N GLY A 21 -2.58 -11.51 -2.52
CA GLY A 21 -2.92 -11.75 -3.93
C GLY A 21 -3.98 -10.75 -4.43
N ARG A 22 -3.99 -10.48 -5.74
CA ARG A 22 -4.93 -9.54 -6.39
C ARG A 22 -6.39 -9.84 -6.08
N LYS A 23 -6.78 -11.11 -6.11
CA LYS A 23 -8.15 -11.53 -5.81
C LYS A 23 -8.55 -11.15 -4.37
N ALA A 24 -7.78 -11.59 -3.38
CA ALA A 24 -8.05 -11.30 -1.98
C ALA A 24 -8.07 -9.79 -1.68
N PHE A 25 -7.15 -9.04 -2.31
CA PHE A 25 -7.10 -7.59 -2.19
C PHE A 25 -8.35 -6.92 -2.80
N ALA A 26 -8.73 -7.30 -4.01
CA ALA A 26 -9.92 -6.79 -4.69
C ALA A 26 -11.20 -7.12 -3.91
N ASP A 27 -11.33 -8.36 -3.43
CA ASP A 27 -12.47 -8.81 -2.62
C ASP A 27 -12.59 -7.98 -1.33
N LYS A 28 -11.47 -7.72 -0.63
CA LYS A 28 -11.43 -6.86 0.57
C LYS A 28 -11.85 -5.41 0.29
N LEU A 29 -11.58 -4.91 -0.91
CA LEU A 29 -11.96 -3.56 -1.34
C LEU A 29 -13.38 -3.48 -1.93
N GLY A 30 -14.05 -4.62 -2.14
CA GLY A 30 -15.35 -4.68 -2.80
C GLY A 30 -15.31 -4.30 -4.27
N ILE A 31 -14.19 -4.55 -4.96
CA ILE A 31 -14.02 -4.29 -6.40
C ILE A 31 -13.74 -5.59 -7.15
N SER A 32 -13.89 -5.58 -8.48
CA SER A 32 -13.52 -6.74 -9.29
C SER A 32 -11.99 -6.88 -9.39
N GLN A 33 -11.48 -8.12 -9.44
CA GLN A 33 -10.06 -8.37 -9.72
C GLN A 33 -9.61 -7.73 -11.04
N ARG A 34 -10.46 -7.74 -12.08
CA ARG A 34 -10.18 -7.09 -13.37
C ARG A 34 -9.99 -5.58 -13.24
N THR A 35 -10.76 -4.93 -12.38
CA THR A 35 -10.60 -3.50 -12.08
C THR A 35 -9.23 -3.24 -11.46
N LEU A 36 -8.84 -4.04 -10.47
CA LEU A 36 -7.51 -3.94 -9.85
C LEU A 36 -6.39 -4.15 -10.87
N GLU A 37 -6.51 -5.15 -11.75
CA GLU A 37 -5.53 -5.40 -12.82
C GLU A 37 -5.41 -4.23 -13.81
N SER A 38 -6.52 -3.56 -14.15
CA SER A 38 -6.49 -2.37 -15.00
C SER A 38 -5.73 -1.22 -14.33
N ILE A 39 -5.94 -1.02 -13.03
CA ILE A 39 -5.22 0.00 -12.26
C ILE A 39 -3.73 -0.33 -12.22
N GLU A 40 -3.36 -1.52 -11.74
CA GLU A 40 -1.95 -1.86 -11.50
C GLU A 40 -1.14 -2.08 -12.78
N ASN A 41 -1.71 -2.70 -13.82
CA ASN A 41 -0.94 -3.09 -15.01
C ASN A 41 -1.04 -2.07 -16.15
N LYS A 42 -2.18 -1.39 -16.30
CA LYS A 42 -2.39 -0.41 -17.37
C LYS A 42 -2.22 1.03 -16.90
N GLY A 43 -1.96 1.24 -15.61
CA GLY A 43 -1.84 2.56 -15.02
C GLY A 43 -3.14 3.37 -15.08
N THR A 44 -4.31 2.70 -15.13
CA THR A 44 -5.59 3.41 -15.13
C THR A 44 -5.78 4.15 -13.81
N ASP A 45 -6.08 5.44 -13.85
CA ASP A 45 -6.35 6.20 -12.64
C ASP A 45 -7.55 5.61 -11.87
N PRO A 46 -7.39 5.34 -10.56
CA PRO A 46 -8.48 4.82 -9.75
C PRO A 46 -9.57 5.89 -9.57
N SER A 47 -10.83 5.47 -9.58
CA SER A 47 -11.91 6.37 -9.20
C SER A 47 -11.81 6.78 -7.73
N SER A 48 -12.41 7.92 -7.36
CA SER A 48 -12.42 8.39 -5.97
C SER A 48 -13.04 7.39 -5.00
N SER A 49 -14.01 6.59 -5.45
CA SER A 49 -14.61 5.50 -4.67
C SER A 49 -13.61 4.39 -4.37
N ILE A 50 -12.79 4.00 -5.36
CA ILE A 50 -11.73 2.98 -5.18
C ILE A 50 -10.65 3.51 -4.24
N LEU A 51 -10.21 4.76 -4.43
CA LEU A 51 -9.21 5.39 -3.56
C LEU A 51 -9.68 5.42 -2.10
N LYS A 52 -10.95 5.80 -1.87
CA LYS A 52 -11.57 5.77 -0.53
C LYS A 52 -11.66 4.35 0.05
N ALA A 53 -11.98 3.35 -0.77
CA ALA A 53 -12.02 1.96 -0.33
C ALA A 53 -10.65 1.49 0.15
N ILE A 54 -9.58 1.87 -0.56
CA ILE A 54 -8.20 1.55 -0.19
C ILE A 54 -7.81 2.24 1.12
N CYS A 55 -8.06 3.54 1.26
CA CYS A 55 -7.75 4.26 2.52
C CYS A 55 -8.53 3.68 3.71
N LYS A 56 -9.77 3.20 3.52
CA LYS A 56 -10.54 2.53 4.57
C LYS A 56 -10.01 1.14 4.91
N GLY A 57 -9.60 0.37 3.89
CA GLY A 57 -9.09 -0.99 4.06
C GLY A 57 -7.67 -1.04 4.63
N TYR A 58 -6.88 0.01 4.40
CA TYR A 58 -5.49 0.14 4.81
C TYR A 58 -5.16 1.57 5.26
N PRO A 59 -5.73 2.00 6.41
CA PRO A 59 -5.63 3.39 6.87
C PRO A 59 -4.20 3.86 7.12
N ALA A 60 -3.28 2.94 7.45
CA ALA A 60 -1.87 3.24 7.69
C ALA A 60 -1.15 3.86 6.48
N TYR A 61 -1.61 3.62 5.25
CA TYR A 61 -0.96 4.13 4.04
C TYR A 61 -1.62 5.39 3.47
N THR A 62 -2.61 5.96 4.14
CA THR A 62 -3.44 7.03 3.58
C THR A 62 -2.61 8.24 3.17
N PHE A 63 -1.73 8.72 4.05
CA PHE A 63 -0.88 9.88 3.78
C PHE A 63 0.10 9.60 2.64
N TRP A 64 0.72 8.42 2.64
CA TRP A 64 1.67 8.07 1.60
C TRP A 64 1.01 7.94 0.23
N LEU A 65 -0.17 7.30 0.20
CA LEU A 65 -0.95 7.12 -1.02
C LEU A 65 -1.41 8.44 -1.63
N THR A 66 -1.86 9.40 -0.80
CA THR A 66 -2.61 10.58 -1.26
C THR A 66 -1.86 11.90 -1.18
N LEU A 67 -0.84 12.01 -0.32
CA LEU A 67 -0.12 13.25 0.00
C LEU A 67 1.40 13.12 -0.12
N ASP A 68 1.91 11.96 -0.55
CA ASP A 68 3.36 11.69 -0.67
C ASP A 68 4.14 11.92 0.64
N THR A 69 3.49 11.71 1.78
CA THR A 69 4.10 11.92 3.11
C THR A 69 3.84 10.75 4.04
N VAL A 70 4.65 10.64 5.10
CA VAL A 70 4.53 9.65 6.17
C VAL A 70 4.58 10.36 7.51
N ASN A 71 3.93 9.79 8.52
CA ASN A 71 4.05 10.19 9.91
C ASN A 71 3.94 8.95 10.81
N PRO A 72 5.06 8.23 11.03
CA PRO A 72 5.08 6.98 11.79
C PRO A 72 4.55 7.13 13.22
N GLU A 73 4.74 8.28 13.86
CA GLU A 73 4.27 8.58 15.23
C GLU A 73 2.74 8.42 15.39
N ILE A 74 1.98 8.63 14.31
CA ILE A 74 0.52 8.45 14.29
C ILE A 74 0.09 7.24 13.45
N GLY A 75 1.01 6.33 13.15
CA GLY A 75 0.75 5.12 12.39
C GLY A 75 0.52 5.35 10.89
N GLN A 76 0.90 6.51 10.34
CA GLN A 76 0.89 6.76 8.90
C GLN A 76 2.25 6.41 8.31
N ILE A 77 2.35 5.31 7.56
CA ILE A 77 3.61 4.75 7.08
C ILE A 77 3.56 4.51 5.56
N SER A 78 4.72 4.22 4.98
CA SER A 78 4.82 3.66 3.62
C SER A 78 4.98 2.13 3.69
N PRO A 79 4.72 1.43 2.57
CA PRO A 79 5.05 0.00 2.42
C PRO A 79 6.51 -0.32 2.83
N GLU A 80 7.47 0.50 2.40
CA GLU A 80 8.90 0.34 2.70
C GLU A 80 9.19 0.41 4.22
N LEU A 81 8.56 1.36 4.93
CA LEU A 81 8.71 1.47 6.38
C LEU A 81 8.17 0.25 7.12
N LYS A 82 7.05 -0.32 6.64
CA LYS A 82 6.50 -1.57 7.20
C LYS A 82 7.47 -2.74 7.01
N GLU A 83 8.03 -2.89 5.81
CA GLU A 83 8.98 -3.96 5.50
C GLU A 83 10.22 -3.86 6.40
N THR A 84 10.79 -2.66 6.53
CA THR A 84 11.95 -2.39 7.38
C THR A 84 11.67 -2.74 8.85
N ALA A 85 10.53 -2.32 9.40
CA ALA A 85 10.13 -2.64 10.77
C ALA A 85 9.98 -4.16 11.01
N SER A 86 9.53 -4.91 10.01
CA SER A 86 9.40 -6.38 10.06
C SER A 86 10.75 -7.09 10.09
N GLU A 87 11.79 -6.52 9.46
CA GLU A 87 13.14 -7.07 9.46
C GLU A 87 13.86 -6.87 10.81
N TYR A 88 13.77 -5.69 11.41
CA TYR A 88 14.35 -5.41 12.73
C TYR A 88 13.76 -6.31 13.84
N GLY A 89 12.47 -6.65 13.76
CA GLY A 89 11.84 -7.58 14.71
C GLY A 89 12.34 -9.03 14.63
N LYS A 90 13.06 -9.39 13.56
CA LYS A 90 13.65 -10.74 13.37
C LYS A 90 15.12 -10.82 13.76
N THR A 91 15.82 -9.68 13.81
CA THR A 91 17.16 -9.60 14.38
C THR A 91 17.04 -9.47 15.90
N GLY A 92 16.60 -10.55 16.55
CA GLY A 92 16.82 -10.70 17.98
C GLY A 92 18.31 -10.55 18.22
N THR A 93 18.70 -9.44 18.85
CA THR A 93 20.00 -9.32 19.47
C THR A 93 19.94 -10.23 20.69
N ASP A 94 20.39 -11.47 20.52
CA ASP A 94 20.88 -12.28 21.62
C ASP A 94 22.06 -11.49 22.23
N THR A 95 21.75 -10.64 23.21
CA THR A 95 22.74 -10.09 24.12
C THR A 95 22.73 -11.00 25.32
N GLU A 96 23.75 -11.86 25.40
CA GLU A 96 24.11 -12.65 26.58
C GLU A 96 24.33 -11.76 27.82
#